data_AF-A0AB37RFM2-F1
#
_entry.id   AF-A0AB37RFM2-F1
#
_cell.length_a   1.000
_cell.length_b   1.000
_cell.length_c   1.000
_cell.angle_alpha   90.00
_cell.angle_beta   90.00
_cell.angle_gamma   90.00
#
_symmetry.space_group_name_H-M   'P 1'
#
loop_
_entity.id
_entity.type
_entity.pdbx_description
1 polymer ?
#
loop_
_entity_poly.entity_id
_entity_poly.type
_entity_poly.pdbx_seq_one_letter_code
_entity_poly.pdbx_strand_id
1 'polypeptide(L)'
;MFTKYNDLDLLELFWSESESLTGEIDDGEVLYRREISDFKLTLFIYTYEMKCNVFLSYKDQNILSIELDNISELKRNENQLYFYRNGRVKLSVIFGKIFSIDLQDE
;
A
#
# COMPACT_ATOMS: atom_id res chain seq x y z
N MET A 1 2.07 -18.78 4.28
CA MET A 1 2.58 -17.90 3.19
C MET A 1 2.25 -16.48 3.61
N PHE A 2 3.07 -15.49 3.26
CA PHE A 2 2.86 -14.11 3.73
C PHE A 2 3.29 -13.10 2.66
N THR A 3 2.74 -11.89 2.71
CA THR A 3 3.13 -10.79 1.84
C THR A 3 4.56 -10.36 2.17
N LYS A 4 5.47 -10.42 1.20
CA LYS A 4 6.84 -9.93 1.38
C LYS A 4 6.93 -8.46 1.03
N TYR A 5 7.59 -7.67 1.86
CA TYR A 5 7.87 -6.26 1.58
C TYR A 5 9.05 -5.79 2.43
N ASN A 6 9.59 -4.62 2.11
CA ASN A 6 10.69 -3.99 2.84
C ASN A 6 10.19 -2.74 3.56
N ASP A 7 10.26 -2.73 4.88
CA ASP A 7 9.77 -1.63 5.71
C ASP A 7 10.49 -0.31 5.41
N LEU A 8 11.79 -0.33 5.10
CA LEU A 8 12.54 0.88 4.74
C LEU A 8 12.07 1.46 3.41
N ASP A 9 11.71 0.61 2.45
CA ASP A 9 11.17 1.07 1.17
C ASP A 9 9.80 1.73 1.33
N LEU A 10 8.95 1.16 2.20
CA LEU A 10 7.64 1.74 2.50
C LEU A 10 7.78 3.03 3.32
N LEU A 11 8.66 3.07 4.32
CA LEU A 11 9.00 4.27 5.07
C LEU A 11 9.41 5.42 4.13
N GLU A 12 10.31 5.16 3.19
CA GLU A 12 10.76 6.17 2.23
C GLU A 12 9.67 6.61 1.24
N LEU A 13 8.79 5.69 0.80
CA LEU A 13 7.68 6.02 -0.09
C LEU A 13 6.56 6.78 0.61
N PHE A 14 6.26 6.46 1.87
CA PHE A 14 5.16 7.08 2.60
C PHE A 14 5.60 8.29 3.43
N TRP A 15 6.90 8.43 3.68
CA TRP A 15 7.46 9.39 4.64
C TRP A 15 6.87 9.24 6.06
N SER A 16 6.40 8.04 6.39
CA SER A 16 5.91 7.68 7.71
C SER A 16 6.31 6.26 8.06
N GLU A 17 6.52 6.01 9.35
CA GLU A 17 6.59 4.66 9.88
C GLU A 17 5.22 3.98 9.76
N SER A 18 5.22 2.65 9.81
CA SER A 18 3.99 1.86 9.90
C SER A 18 3.32 2.06 11.25
N GLU A 19 1.98 2.15 11.26
CA GLU A 19 1.20 2.05 12.48
C GLU A 19 0.60 0.64 12.58
N SER A 20 0.66 0.00 13.76
CA SER A 20 -0.05 -1.27 13.99
C SER A 20 -1.56 -1.02 14.10
N LEU A 21 -2.35 -1.91 13.49
CA LEU A 21 -3.81 -1.88 13.62
C LEU A 21 -4.32 -2.48 14.93
N THR A 22 -3.60 -3.44 15.51
CA THR A 22 -3.99 -4.16 16.73
C THR A 22 -3.30 -3.64 17.98
N GLY A 23 -2.30 -2.77 17.82
CA GLY A 23 -1.40 -2.32 18.90
C GLY A 23 -0.13 -3.16 19.02
N GLU A 24 -0.07 -4.32 18.35
CA GLU A 24 1.09 -5.20 18.26
C GLU A 24 1.58 -5.22 16.80
N ILE A 25 2.83 -4.80 16.56
CA ILE A 25 3.39 -4.75 15.19
C ILE A 25 3.65 -6.17 14.66
N ASP A 26 3.94 -7.11 15.55
CA ASP A 26 4.27 -8.50 15.22
C ASP A 26 3.08 -9.31 14.67
N ASP A 27 1.85 -8.81 14.84
CA ASP A 27 0.63 -9.39 14.27
C ASP A 27 0.57 -9.25 12.74
N GLY A 28 1.47 -8.47 12.14
CA GLY A 28 1.59 -8.33 10.70
C GLY A 28 0.46 -7.51 10.06
N GLU A 29 -0.35 -6.85 10.88
CA GLU A 29 -1.43 -5.95 10.50
C GLU A 29 -0.98 -4.49 10.65
N VAL A 30 -0.51 -3.90 9.56
CA VAL A 30 0.09 -2.57 9.57
C VAL A 30 -0.58 -1.65 8.55
N LEU A 31 -0.54 -0.35 8.83
CA LEU A 31 -0.95 0.68 7.89
C LEU A 31 0.18 1.68 7.62
N TYR A 32 0.20 2.20 6.40
CA TYR A 32 1.04 3.31 5.98
C TYR A 32 0.15 4.42 5.43
N ARG A 33 0.51 5.67 5.71
CA ARG A 33 -0.26 6.84 5.26
C ARG A 33 0.66 7.91 4.71
N ARG A 34 0.26 8.48 3.56
CA ARG A 34 0.94 9.65 3.00
C ARG A 34 -0.08 10.68 2.55
N GLU A 35 0.23 11.92 2.86
CA GLU A 35 -0.58 13.08 2.49
C GLU A 35 0.19 13.99 1.53
N ILE A 36 -0.46 14.38 0.44
CA ILE A 36 0.04 15.35 -0.53
C ILE A 36 -1.08 16.35 -0.79
N SER A 37 -0.93 17.58 -0.30
CA SER A 37 -1.98 18.59 -0.32
C SER A 37 -3.25 18.06 0.35
N ASP A 38 -4.40 18.07 -0.33
CA ASP A 38 -5.68 17.55 0.20
C ASP A 38 -5.88 16.04 -0.07
N PHE A 39 -4.92 15.37 -0.73
CA PHE A 39 -4.99 13.94 -1.01
C PHE A 39 -4.31 13.13 0.09
N LYS A 40 -5.01 12.11 0.58
CA LYS A 40 -4.49 11.16 1.58
C LYS A 40 -4.58 9.75 1.04
N LEU A 41 -3.42 9.13 0.81
CA LEU A 41 -3.25 7.73 0.44
C LEU A 41 -3.03 6.91 1.71
N THR A 42 -3.82 5.87 1.90
CA THR A 42 -3.65 4.90 3.01
C THR A 42 -3.52 3.50 2.44
N LEU A 43 -2.50 2.78 2.87
CA LEU A 43 -2.25 1.38 2.54
C LEU A 43 -2.39 0.56 3.82
N PHE A 44 -3.25 -0.45 3.80
CA PHE A 44 -3.32 -1.48 4.83
C PHE A 44 -2.70 -2.77 4.31
N ILE A 45 -1.89 -3.41 5.14
CA ILE A 45 -1.22 -4.68 4.84
C ILE A 45 -1.59 -5.67 5.93
N TYR A 46 -2.26 -6.75 5.53
CA TYR A 46 -2.55 -7.92 6.35
C TYR A 46 -1.58 -9.02 5.93
N THR A 47 -0.40 -9.02 6.55
CA THR A 47 0.78 -9.78 6.08
C THR A 47 0.51 -11.28 5.96
N TYR A 48 -0.13 -11.87 6.97
CA TYR A 48 -0.41 -13.30 7.00
C TYR A 48 -1.66 -13.70 6.19
N GLU A 49 -2.61 -12.77 6.02
CA GLU A 49 -3.78 -12.98 5.16
C GLU A 49 -3.47 -12.77 3.67
N MET A 50 -2.29 -12.23 3.36
CA MET A 50 -1.88 -11.87 2.00
C MET A 50 -2.85 -10.87 1.35
N LYS A 51 -3.44 -10.00 2.17
CA LYS A 51 -4.42 -8.99 1.76
C LYS A 51 -3.82 -7.60 1.86
N CYS A 52 -4.06 -6.77 0.86
CA CYS A 52 -3.69 -5.35 0.87
C CYS A 52 -4.87 -4.49 0.45
N ASN A 53 -5.14 -3.42 1.19
CA ASN A 53 -6.17 -2.46 0.83
C ASN A 53 -5.54 -1.10 0.59
N VAL A 54 -5.84 -0.50 -0.55
CA VAL A 54 -5.36 0.83 -0.94
C VAL A 54 -6.55 1.78 -1.01
N PHE A 55 -6.47 2.86 -0.23
CA PHE A 55 -7.48 3.89 -0.17
C PHE A 55 -6.89 5.24 -0.56
N LEU A 56 -7.59 5.97 -1.42
CA LEU A 56 -7.28 7.36 -1.71
C LEU A 56 -8.49 8.22 -1.32
N SER A 57 -8.23 9.26 -0.55
CA SER A 57 -9.24 10.25 -0.18
C SER A 57 -8.81 11.65 -0.57
N TYR A 58 -9.78 12.51 -0.86
CA TYR A 58 -9.60 13.93 -1.12
C TYR A 58 -10.53 14.73 -0.20
N LYS A 59 -9.97 15.63 0.63
CA LYS A 59 -10.74 16.38 1.65
C LYS A 59 -11.62 15.48 2.51
N ASP A 60 -11.03 14.39 3.00
CA ASP A 60 -11.66 13.33 3.80
C ASP A 60 -12.83 12.57 3.14
N GLN A 61 -13.08 12.81 1.85
CA GLN A 61 -13.99 11.99 1.05
C GLN A 61 -13.20 10.87 0.39
N ASN A 62 -13.60 9.62 0.63
CA ASN A 62 -13.03 8.48 -0.07
C ASN A 62 -13.39 8.58 -1.58
N ILE A 63 -12.37 8.59 -2.43
CA ILE A 63 -12.52 8.66 -3.89
C ILE A 63 -12.07 7.38 -4.59
N LEU A 64 -11.32 6.52 -3.90
CA LEU A 64 -10.87 5.22 -4.41
C LEU A 64 -10.67 4.25 -3.25
N SER A 65 -11.16 3.03 -3.44
CA SER A 65 -10.98 1.90 -2.55
C SER A 65 -10.68 0.66 -3.38
N ILE A 66 -9.49 0.10 -3.21
CA ILE A 66 -9.05 -1.11 -3.92
C ILE A 66 -8.68 -2.15 -2.87
N GLU A 67 -9.35 -3.29 -2.90
CA GLU A 67 -9.02 -4.46 -2.10
C GLU A 67 -8.31 -5.49 -2.97
N LEU A 68 -7.16 -5.98 -2.50
CA LEU A 68 -6.33 -6.94 -3.22
C LEU A 68 -6.07 -8.16 -2.33
N ASP A 69 -6.58 -9.31 -2.77
CA ASP A 69 -6.26 -10.59 -2.12
C ASP A 69 -5.05 -11.28 -2.77
N ASN A 70 -4.46 -12.26 -2.06
CA ASN A 70 -3.36 -13.09 -2.55
C ASN A 70 -2.14 -12.29 -3.05
N ILE A 71 -1.85 -11.13 -2.45
CA ILE A 71 -0.64 -10.37 -2.77
C ILE A 71 0.55 -11.07 -2.14
N SER A 72 1.47 -11.54 -2.99
CA SER A 72 2.67 -12.26 -2.57
C SER A 72 3.83 -11.34 -2.21
N GLU A 73 3.89 -10.16 -2.82
CA GLU A 73 5.01 -9.24 -2.66
C GLU A 73 4.59 -7.79 -2.94
N LEU A 74 5.07 -6.86 -2.13
CA LEU A 74 5.14 -5.45 -2.45
C LEU A 74 6.59 -5.08 -2.75
N LYS A 75 6.82 -4.44 -3.89
CA LYS A 75 8.17 -4.08 -4.31
C LYS A 75 8.22 -2.64 -4.77
N ARG A 76 9.20 -1.90 -4.25
CA ARG A 76 9.49 -0.54 -4.70
C ARG A 76 10.38 -0.56 -5.93
N ASN A 77 10.14 0.38 -6.84
CA ASN A 77 11.09 0.81 -7.85
C ASN A 77 11.01 2.34 -7.94
N GLU A 78 12.11 3.02 -7.59
CA GLU A 78 12.17 4.48 -7.49
C GLU A 78 11.05 5.08 -6.62
N ASN A 79 10.11 5.81 -7.23
CA ASN A 79 8.97 6.43 -6.58
C ASN A 79 7.67 5.64 -6.79
N GLN A 80 7.76 4.36 -7.15
CA GLN A 80 6.60 3.51 -7.45
C GLN A 80 6.58 2.29 -6.55
N LEU A 81 5.39 1.92 -6.10
CA LEU A 81 5.12 0.69 -5.37
C LEU A 81 4.30 -0.26 -6.25
N TYR A 82 4.77 -1.48 -6.39
CA TYR A 82 4.12 -2.53 -7.17
C TYR A 82 3.59 -3.62 -6.24
N PHE A 83 2.36 -4.05 -6.51
CA PHE A 83 1.67 -5.13 -5.81
C PHE A 83 1.65 -6.35 -6.71
N TYR A 84 2.34 -7.41 -6.30
CA TYR A 84 2.46 -8.63 -7.08
C TYR A 84 1.54 -9.73 -6.56
N ARG A 85 0.80 -10.36 -7.46
CA ARG A 85 0.09 -11.62 -7.25
C ARG A 85 0.72 -12.68 -8.15
N ASN A 86 1.34 -13.70 -7.56
CA ASN A 86 1.96 -14.82 -8.29
C ASN A 86 2.93 -14.36 -9.41
N GLY A 87 3.76 -13.35 -9.12
CA GLY A 87 4.75 -12.81 -10.06
C GLY A 87 4.21 -11.85 -11.12
N ARG A 88 2.91 -11.55 -11.12
CA ARG A 88 2.30 -10.53 -11.99
C ARG A 88 1.93 -9.29 -11.18
N VAL A 89 2.18 -8.12 -11.75
CA VAL A 89 1.70 -6.84 -11.18
C VAL A 89 0.17 -6.81 -11.28
N LYS A 90 -0.48 -6.40 -10.20
CA LYS A 90 -1.93 -6.16 -10.15
C LYS A 90 -2.29 -4.72 -9.89
N LEU A 91 -1.46 -4.04 -9.11
CA LEU A 91 -1.60 -2.64 -8.83
C LEU A 91 -0.22 -2.00 -8.84
N SER A 92 -0.12 -0.78 -9.34
CA SER A 92 1.00 0.09 -9.06
C SER A 92 0.53 1.45 -8.57
N VAL A 93 1.30 2.02 -7.64
CA VAL A 93 1.06 3.35 -7.08
C VAL A 93 2.32 4.18 -7.29
N ILE A 94 2.17 5.32 -7.97
CA ILE A 94 3.25 6.26 -8.26
C ILE A 94 3.13 7.44 -7.29
N PHE A 95 4.22 7.69 -6.58
CA PHE A 95 4.37 8.75 -5.60
C PHE A 95 5.06 9.96 -6.25
N GLY A 96 4.26 10.81 -6.92
CA GLY A 96 4.73 12.03 -7.57
C GLY A 96 4.27 13.31 -6.86
N LYS A 97 4.02 14.37 -7.63
CA LYS A 97 3.28 15.56 -7.13
C LYS A 97 1.80 15.28 -6.84
N ILE A 98 1.30 14.20 -7.42
CA ILE A 98 -0.01 13.60 -7.17
C ILE A 98 0.21 12.08 -7.04
N PHE A 99 -0.73 11.38 -6.40
CA PHE A 99 -0.78 9.93 -6.46
C PHE A 99 -1.39 9.50 -7.79
N SER A 100 -0.69 8.63 -8.52
CA SER A 100 -1.26 7.94 -9.69
C SER A 100 -1.37 6.46 -9.37
N ILE A 101 -2.52 5.87 -9.66
CA ILE A 101 -2.82 4.48 -9.33
C ILE A 101 -3.23 3.78 -10.61
N ASP A 102 -2.52 2.72 -10.96
CA ASP A 102 -2.77 1.90 -12.14
C ASP A 102 -3.15 0.49 -11.68
N LEU A 103 -4.40 0.11 -11.96
CA LEU A 103 -4.96 -1.21 -11.65
C LEU A 103 -4.95 -2.05 -12.94
N GLN A 104 -4.29 -3.20 -12.89
CA GLN A 104 -4.19 -4.13 -13.99
C GLN A 104 -5.18 -5.28 -13.76
N ASP A 105 -6.31 -5.22 -14.46
CA ASP A 105 -7.24 -6.35 -14.56
C ASP A 105 -6.66 -7.43 -15.51
N GLU A 106 -6.97 -8.70 -15.22
CA GLU A 106 -6.71 -9.82 -16.13
C GLU A 106 -7.73 -9.89 -17.27
#